data_AF-A0A661GC71-F1
#
_entry.id   AF-A0A661GC71-F1
#
_cell.length_a   1.000
_cell.length_b   1.000
_cell.length_c   1.000
_cell.angle_alpha   90.00
_cell.angle_beta   90.00
_cell.angle_gamma   90.00
#
_symmetry.space_group_name_H-M   'P 1'
#
loop_
_entity.id
_entity.type
_entity.pdbx_description
1 polymer ?
#
loop_
_entity_poly.entity_id
_entity_poly.type
_entity_poly.pdbx_seq_one_letter_code
_entity_poly.pdbx_strand_id
1 'polypeptide(L)'
;MAGHSKWANIKHRKAAQDAKRGKLFTKLIREITTAARHGGGDATANPRLRTAVDKALAANMTKDVIERATKRGAGGMDGEEFEEIRYEGYGP
;
A
#
# COMPACT_ATOMS: atom_id res chain seq x y z
N MET A 1 -4.19 15.06 -36.16
CA MET A 1 -2.94 14.26 -36.17
C MET A 1 -2.15 14.50 -34.89
N ALA A 2 -2.09 13.53 -33.97
CA ALA A 2 -1.24 13.56 -32.78
C ALA A 2 0.18 13.00 -33.06
N GLY A 3 0.73 13.24 -34.26
CA GLY A 3 1.96 12.59 -34.73
C GLY A 3 3.23 13.01 -33.96
N HIS A 4 3.31 14.29 -33.56
CA HIS A 4 4.49 14.84 -32.86
C HIS A 4 4.35 14.91 -31.33
N SER A 5 3.13 14.77 -30.79
CA SER A 5 2.84 14.90 -29.35
C SER A 5 2.40 13.60 -28.68
N LYS A 6 2.33 12.49 -29.43
CA LYS A 6 1.93 11.15 -28.92
C LYS A 6 2.74 10.76 -27.69
N TRP A 7 4.06 10.92 -27.74
CA TRP A 7 4.92 10.58 -26.61
C TRP A 7 4.69 11.49 -25.40
N ALA A 8 4.57 12.81 -25.61
CA ALA A 8 4.33 13.76 -24.52
C ALA A 8 3.03 13.45 -23.77
N ASN A 9 1.95 13.18 -24.51
CA ASN A 9 0.66 12.80 -23.92
C ASN A 9 0.73 11.47 -23.16
N ILE A 10 1.42 10.47 -23.71
CA ILE A 10 1.64 9.19 -23.02
C ILE A 10 2.45 9.41 -21.74
N LYS A 11 3.51 10.25 -21.78
CA LYS A 11 4.35 10.58 -20.63
C LYS A 11 3.52 11.21 -19.51
N HIS A 12 2.73 12.23 -19.78
CA HIS A 12 1.91 12.91 -18.76
C HIS A 12 0.87 11.97 -18.15
N ARG A 13 0.18 11.19 -18.98
CA ARG A 13 -0.81 10.21 -18.49
C ARG A 13 -0.16 9.14 -17.61
N LYS A 14 0.98 8.59 -18.04
CA LYS A 14 1.72 7.58 -17.30
C LYS A 14 2.23 8.14 -15.97
N ALA A 15 2.79 9.36 -15.96
CA ALA A 15 3.25 10.02 -14.74
C ALA A 15 2.12 10.19 -13.71
N ALA A 16 0.93 10.60 -14.14
CA ALA A 16 -0.23 10.72 -13.25
C ALA A 16 -0.69 9.35 -12.69
N GLN A 17 -0.63 8.29 -13.51
CA GLN A 17 -0.94 6.93 -13.07
C GLN A 17 0.09 6.40 -12.08
N ASP A 18 1.38 6.63 -12.34
CA ASP A 18 2.47 6.26 -11.45
C ASP A 18 2.39 6.99 -10.10
N ALA A 19 2.06 8.28 -10.11
CA ALA A 19 1.83 9.06 -8.88
C ALA A 19 0.65 8.51 -8.06
N LYS A 20 -0.45 8.13 -8.71
CA LYS A 20 -1.58 7.47 -8.04
C LYS A 20 -1.20 6.11 -7.46
N ARG A 21 -0.42 5.31 -8.21
CA ARG A 21 0.07 4.01 -7.77
C ARG A 21 1.01 4.13 -6.57
N GLY A 22 1.91 5.12 -6.57
CA GLY A 22 2.79 5.40 -5.43
C GLY A 22 1.99 5.65 -4.15
N LYS A 23 0.97 6.52 -4.21
CA LYS A 23 0.07 6.78 -3.07
C LYS A 23 -0.67 5.52 -2.61
N LEU A 24 -1.14 4.69 -3.54
CA LEU A 24 -1.80 3.42 -3.23
C LEU A 24 -0.84 2.46 -2.50
N PHE A 25 0.40 2.34 -2.98
CA PHE A 25 1.41 1.45 -2.39
C PHE A 25 1.73 1.87 -0.96
N THR A 26 1.89 3.17 -0.68
CA THR A 26 2.10 3.66 0.67
C THR A 26 0.95 3.29 1.60
N LYS A 27 -0.30 3.40 1.14
CA LYS A 27 -1.49 3.00 1.94
C LYS A 27 -1.50 1.50 2.22
N LEU A 28 -1.20 0.67 1.23
CA LEU A 28 -1.14 -0.79 1.39
C LEU A 28 -0.03 -1.24 2.33
N ILE A 29 1.16 -0.62 2.25
CA ILE A 29 2.28 -0.90 3.17
C ILE A 29 1.88 -0.59 4.62
N ARG A 30 1.22 0.56 4.86
CA ARG A 30 0.73 0.92 6.20
C ARG A 30 -0.29 -0.09 6.70
N GLU A 31 -1.27 -0.46 5.89
CA GLU A 31 -2.30 -1.45 6.27
C GLU A 31 -1.68 -2.82 6.60
N ILE A 32 -0.74 -3.32 5.77
CA ILE A 32 -0.04 -4.59 6.04
C ILE A 32 0.75 -4.51 7.35
N THR A 33 1.46 -3.40 7.58
CA THR A 33 2.28 -3.20 8.79
C THR A 33 1.40 -3.17 10.05
N THR A 34 0.31 -2.40 10.03
CA THR A 34 -0.64 -2.30 11.16
C THR A 34 -1.36 -3.63 11.39
N ALA A 35 -1.81 -4.31 10.33
CA ALA A 35 -2.46 -5.62 10.46
C ALA A 35 -1.54 -6.68 11.06
N ALA A 36 -0.28 -6.74 10.62
CA ALA A 36 0.72 -7.66 11.15
C ALA A 36 1.11 -7.35 12.61
N ARG A 37 1.06 -6.08 13.01
CA ARG A 37 1.30 -5.67 14.40
C ARG A 37 0.19 -6.16 15.35
N HIS A 38 -1.07 -5.99 14.98
CA HIS A 38 -2.20 -6.37 15.84
C HIS A 38 -2.49 -7.87 15.89
N GLY A 39 -2.31 -8.57 14.76
CA GLY A 39 -2.71 -9.97 14.64
C GLY A 39 -1.57 -10.95 14.35
N GLY A 40 -0.32 -10.50 14.44
CA GLY A 40 0.87 -11.29 14.09
C GLY A 40 1.12 -11.38 12.58
N GLY A 41 2.35 -11.78 12.23
CA GLY A 41 2.84 -11.81 10.85
C GLY A 41 2.38 -13.00 9.99
N ASP A 42 1.54 -13.88 10.52
CA ASP A 42 1.03 -15.05 9.80
C ASP A 42 -0.35 -14.75 9.18
N ALA A 43 -0.42 -14.71 7.85
CA ALA A 43 -1.66 -14.46 7.10
C ALA A 43 -2.69 -15.60 7.21
N THR A 44 -2.28 -16.79 7.66
CA THR A 44 -3.21 -17.90 7.91
C THR A 44 -3.98 -17.70 9.22
N ALA A 45 -3.32 -17.18 10.25
CA ALA A 45 -3.90 -16.87 11.55
C ALA A 45 -4.53 -15.46 11.63
N ASN A 46 -4.22 -14.56 10.70
CA ASN A 46 -4.67 -13.17 10.70
C ASN A 46 -5.49 -12.81 9.45
N PRO A 47 -6.84 -12.80 9.53
CA PRO A 47 -7.71 -12.45 8.41
C PRO A 47 -7.49 -11.02 7.89
N ARG A 48 -7.19 -10.05 8.76
CA ARG A 48 -6.94 -8.65 8.35
C ARG A 48 -5.69 -8.60 7.46
N LEU A 49 -4.60 -9.24 7.90
CA LEU A 49 -3.37 -9.34 7.12
C LEU A 49 -3.60 -10.06 5.78
N ARG A 50 -4.36 -11.16 5.76
CA ARG A 50 -4.69 -11.87 4.51
C ARG A 50 -5.35 -10.95 3.48
N THR A 51 -6.39 -10.23 3.88
CA THR A 51 -7.08 -9.31 2.97
C THR A 51 -6.19 -8.15 2.51
N ALA A 52 -5.27 -7.68 3.35
CA ALA A 52 -4.31 -6.64 3.00
C ALA A 52 -3.29 -7.14 1.96
N VAL A 53 -2.80 -8.38 2.12
CA VAL A 53 -1.91 -9.06 1.17
C VAL A 53 -2.62 -9.27 -0.18
N ASP A 54 -3.86 -9.75 -0.18
CA ASP A 54 -4.64 -9.96 -1.41
C ASP A 54 -4.82 -8.65 -2.20
N LYS A 55 -5.14 -7.55 -1.49
CA LYS A 55 -5.24 -6.21 -2.09
C LYS A 55 -3.90 -5.72 -2.64
N ALA A 56 -2.79 -6.04 -1.98
CA ALA A 56 -1.45 -5.68 -2.44
C ALA A 56 -1.05 -6.44 -3.71
N LEU A 57 -1.35 -7.74 -3.77
CA LEU A 57 -1.12 -8.58 -4.96
C LEU A 57 -1.98 -8.12 -6.13
N ALA A 58 -3.25 -7.80 -5.90
CA ALA A 58 -4.15 -7.23 -6.93
C ALA A 58 -3.63 -5.89 -7.49
N ALA A 59 -2.89 -5.12 -6.68
CA ALA A 59 -2.25 -3.87 -7.10
C ALA A 59 -0.88 -4.07 -7.79
N ASN A 60 -0.45 -5.31 -8.06
CA ASN A 60 0.87 -5.66 -8.58
C ASN A 60 2.03 -5.23 -7.66
N MET A 61 1.84 -5.25 -6.34
CA MET A 61 2.95 -5.12 -5.40
C MET A 61 3.76 -6.40 -5.37
N THR A 62 5.09 -6.29 -5.35
CA THR A 62 5.99 -7.43 -5.34
C THR A 62 5.98 -8.13 -3.98
N LYS A 63 6.18 -9.45 -3.97
CA LYS A 63 6.15 -10.27 -2.74
C LYS A 63 7.18 -9.81 -1.71
N ASP A 64 8.38 -9.40 -2.15
CA ASP A 64 9.45 -8.92 -1.28
C ASP A 64 9.04 -7.66 -0.48
N VAL A 65 8.26 -6.76 -1.09
CA VAL A 65 7.76 -5.54 -0.44
C VAL A 65 6.69 -5.89 0.59
N ILE A 66 5.79 -6.83 0.25
CA ILE A 66 4.75 -7.33 1.15
C ILE A 66 5.41 -7.99 2.38
N GLU A 67 6.35 -8.91 2.16
CA GLU A 67 7.07 -9.61 3.24
C GLU A 67 7.84 -8.63 4.13
N ARG A 68 8.48 -7.61 3.55
CA ARG A 68 9.18 -6.57 4.30
C ARG A 68 8.23 -5.76 5.18
N ALA A 69 7.05 -5.42 4.68
CA ALA A 69 6.01 -4.73 5.45
C ALA A 69 5.46 -5.62 6.58
N THR A 70 5.22 -6.91 6.31
CA THR A 70 4.77 -7.88 7.32
C THR A 70 5.80 -8.06 8.43
N LYS A 71 7.09 -8.23 8.08
CA LYS A 71 8.18 -8.36 9.07
C LYS A 71 8.34 -7.10 9.92
N ARG A 72 8.18 -5.92 9.33
CA ARG A 72 8.18 -4.64 10.06
C ARG A 72 7.05 -4.58 11.09
N GLY A 73 5.84 -5.02 10.72
CA GLY A 73 4.69 -5.04 11.63
C GLY A 73 4.82 -6.08 12.75
N ALA A 74 5.40 -7.24 12.46
CA ALA A 74 5.55 -8.35 13.41
C ALA A 74 6.70 -8.18 14.44
N GLY A 75 7.32 -6.99 14.52
CA GLY A 75 8.40 -6.71 15.48
C GLY A 75 9.81 -7.07 15.02
N GLY A 76 10.01 -7.36 13.72
CA GLY A 76 11.33 -7.69 13.17
C GLY A 76 12.25 -6.50 12.90
N MET A 77 11.80 -5.26 13.15
CA MET A 77 12.59 -4.03 12.99
C MET A 77 12.12 -2.99 14.02
N ASP A 78 13.05 -2.36 14.76
CA ASP A 78 12.76 -1.15 15.53
C ASP A 78 12.19 -0.08 14.58
N GLY A 79 10.89 0.19 14.71
CA GLY A 79 10.16 0.96 13.71
C GLY A 79 8.93 1.67 14.27
N GLU A 80 8.67 2.84 13.69
CA GLU A 80 7.58 3.77 14.00
C GLU A 80 6.26 3.07 14.34
N GLU A 81 5.60 3.58 15.39
CA GLU A 81 4.27 3.12 15.79
C GLU A 81 3.21 3.73 14.87
N PHE A 82 2.51 2.87 14.14
CA PHE A 82 1.38 3.26 13.31
C PHE A 82 0.08 2.91 14.02
N GLU A 83 -0.63 3.93 14.49
CA GLU A 83 -1.95 3.79 15.11
C GLU A 83 -3.08 4.14 14.13
N GLU A 84 -4.20 3.44 14.26
CA GLU A 84 -5.42 3.73 13.53
C GLU A 84 -6.20 4.84 14.24
N ILE A 85 -6.33 6.01 13.61
CA ILE A 85 -7.08 7.14 14.15
C ILE A 85 -8.26 7.44 13.21
N ARG A 86 -9.45 7.57 13.80
CA ARG A 86 -10.66 7.99 13.09
C ARG A 86 -10.93 9.47 13.38
N TYR A 87 -11.17 10.23 12.32
CA TYR A 87 -11.62 11.62 12.40
C TYR A 87 -13.06 11.72 11.90
N GLU A 88 -13.87 12.55 12.54
CA GLU A 88 -15.28 12.80 12.18
C GLU A 88 -15.50 14.31 12.05
N GLY A 89 -16.33 14.74 11.08
CA GLY A 89 -16.60 16.16 10.86
C GLY A 89 -17.61 16.40 9.73
N TYR A 90 -18.18 17.60 9.70
CA TYR A 90 -19.13 18.06 8.68
C TYR A 90 -18.45 19.04 7.71
N GLY A 91 -18.73 18.93 6.42
CA GLY A 91 -18.23 19.83 5.36
C GLY A 91 -19.36 20.69 4.77
N PRO A 92 -19.03 21.79 4.05
CA PRO A 92 -20.02 22.69 3.43
C PRO A 92 -20.88 22.05 2.36
#